data_AF-A0A7J2UVW1-F1
#
_entry.id   AF-A0A7J2UVW1-F1
#
_cell.length_a   1.000
_cell.length_b   1.000
_cell.length_c   1.000
_cell.angle_alpha   90.00
_cell.angle_beta   90.00
_cell.angle_gamma   90.00
#
_symmetry.space_group_name_H-M   'P 1'
#
loop_
_entity.id
_entity.type
_entity.pdbx_description
1 polymer ?
#
loop_
_entity_poly.entity_id
_entity_poly.type
_entity_poly.pdbx_seq_one_letter_code
_entity_poly.pdbx_strand_id
1 'polypeptide(L)'
;MKKNSAISLFLCSLFVLVPFSNILPSVTASSPADWPDGTFHGVWSKRNDNESGSLWGVLNQGRRPTCGSFSGEWNSSKGTEHGTFHGVFYGMLLIGQWEETITGKTIRIYGILRLNETHFSARLYRLGAGVFDISGLHDASFLPNLTGVYGVGVRTMHLIDTSRPENFTMNATDVREMMLQLWYPIGTANQGTRSEYMDYPTFQWLKGRSPIPLITIPNNAYLFVRPHGRNHTTIAEGMFPVVVFSPGYDGVYQIYTSFIENLVSHGFVVASINHPYVSGITVFPDGNTVGLADVPKDPVERSAFFNMSLRTIIQDAKFVVDVLTDLNTTDPEFSGHFDLSEVGMYGHSFGGANTAVCCYEDPRFRAGLTLDGVFYQQFIPGDITVPFLFMFAESRYTDDSTIAYLWNHT
;
A
#
# COMPACT_ATOMS: atom_id res chain seq x y z
N MET A 1 45.74 -23.35 31.28
CA MET A 1 44.63 -22.98 32.20
C MET A 1 43.66 -22.06 31.48
N LYS A 2 42.45 -22.57 31.23
CA LYS A 2 41.15 -21.90 31.34
C LYS A 2 40.98 -20.50 30.70
N LYS A 3 40.50 -20.44 29.45
CA LYS A 3 39.52 -19.41 29.02
C LYS A 3 38.75 -19.67 27.70
N ASN A 4 39.16 -20.60 26.85
CA ASN A 4 38.46 -20.84 25.56
C ASN A 4 37.42 -21.96 25.56
N SER A 5 37.18 -22.62 26.70
CA SER A 5 36.20 -23.72 26.80
C SER A 5 34.82 -23.28 27.32
N ALA A 6 34.67 -22.02 27.76
CA ALA A 6 33.43 -21.53 28.40
C ALA A 6 32.41 -20.94 27.40
N ILE A 7 32.85 -20.50 26.22
CA ILE A 7 31.95 -19.87 25.22
C ILE A 7 31.24 -20.93 24.36
N SER A 8 31.88 -22.10 24.13
CA SER A 8 31.27 -23.22 23.40
C SER A 8 30.19 -23.93 24.25
N LEU A 9 30.37 -24.00 25.57
CA LEU A 9 29.33 -24.55 26.46
C LEU A 9 28.14 -23.60 26.67
N PHE A 10 28.30 -22.28 26.56
CA PHE A 10 27.19 -21.33 26.70
C PHE A 10 26.23 -21.34 25.49
N LEU A 11 26.73 -21.64 24.28
CA LEU A 11 25.90 -21.83 23.08
C LEU A 11 25.24 -23.21 23.03
N CYS A 12 25.85 -24.26 23.59
CA CYS A 12 25.21 -25.58 23.73
C CYS A 12 24.24 -25.68 24.92
N SER A 13 24.37 -24.84 25.95
CA SER A 13 23.47 -24.87 27.13
C SER A 13 22.22 -24.02 26.99
N LEU A 14 22.10 -23.15 25.97
CA LEU A 14 20.81 -22.57 25.61
C LEU A 14 19.87 -23.58 24.90
N PHE A 15 20.40 -24.70 24.43
CA PHE A 15 19.63 -25.79 23.81
C PHE A 15 19.03 -26.79 24.81
N VAL A 16 19.33 -26.64 26.12
CA VAL A 16 18.88 -27.57 27.16
C VAL A 16 18.40 -26.74 28.35
N LEU A 17 17.10 -26.79 28.67
CA LEU A 17 16.39 -26.20 29.84
C LEU A 17 15.57 -24.91 29.62
N VAL A 18 14.93 -24.74 28.47
CA VAL A 18 13.57 -24.18 28.48
C VAL A 18 12.69 -25.09 27.64
N PRO A 19 11.65 -25.73 28.20
CA PRO A 19 10.65 -26.37 27.37
C PRO A 19 9.96 -25.25 26.57
N PHE A 20 10.39 -25.07 25.32
CA PHE A 20 9.77 -24.19 24.33
C PHE A 20 8.29 -24.56 24.03
N SER A 21 7.74 -25.56 24.72
CA SER A 21 6.34 -25.99 24.62
C SER A 21 5.34 -24.94 25.10
N ASN A 22 5.75 -23.93 25.88
CA ASN A 22 4.80 -23.01 26.53
C ASN A 22 4.86 -21.56 26.02
N ILE A 23 5.63 -21.26 24.96
CA ILE A 23 5.66 -19.92 24.31
C ILE A 23 5.27 -19.98 22.83
N LEU A 24 5.15 -21.18 22.25
CA LEU A 24 4.57 -21.32 20.91
C LEU A 24 3.04 -21.30 21.06
N PRO A 25 2.32 -20.33 20.45
CA PRO A 25 0.87 -20.45 20.33
C PRO A 25 0.56 -21.81 19.70
N SER A 26 -0.50 -22.47 20.19
CA SER A 26 -0.93 -23.77 19.68
C SER A 26 -1.01 -23.71 18.16
N VAL A 27 -0.16 -24.49 17.50
CA VAL A 27 -0.14 -24.60 16.05
C VAL A 27 -1.32 -25.48 15.65
N THR A 28 -2.50 -24.89 15.63
CA THR A 28 -3.68 -25.41 14.93
C THR A 28 -3.96 -24.43 13.81
N ALA A 29 -3.21 -24.53 12.73
CA ALA A 29 -3.52 -23.86 11.47
C ALA A 29 -3.65 -24.92 10.38
N SER A 30 -4.68 -25.76 10.49
CA SER A 30 -5.13 -26.63 9.40
C SER A 30 -5.91 -25.86 8.32
N SER A 31 -6.11 -24.55 8.50
CA SER A 31 -6.64 -23.68 7.47
C SER A 31 -5.69 -22.48 7.31
N PRO A 32 -5.28 -22.12 6.09
CA PRO A 32 -4.61 -20.86 5.85
C PRO A 32 -5.49 -19.73 6.39
N ALA A 33 -4.87 -18.66 6.90
CA ALA A 33 -5.62 -17.48 7.32
C ALA A 33 -6.49 -17.00 6.14
N ASP A 34 -7.68 -16.47 6.43
CA ASP A 34 -8.58 -15.93 5.39
C ASP A 34 -7.88 -14.88 4.51
N TRP A 35 -6.83 -14.23 5.04
CA TRP A 35 -6.04 -13.19 4.38
C TRP A 35 -4.54 -13.35 4.69
N PRO A 36 -3.79 -14.13 3.90
CA PRO A 36 -2.34 -14.22 4.07
C PRO A 36 -1.65 -12.93 3.59
N ASP A 37 -0.58 -12.53 4.28
CA ASP A 37 0.27 -11.40 3.88
C ASP A 37 1.04 -11.68 2.58
N GLY A 38 1.13 -12.94 2.16
CA GLY A 38 1.85 -13.30 0.95
C GLY A 38 1.74 -14.76 0.57
N THR A 39 2.33 -15.08 -0.58
CA THR A 39 2.49 -16.44 -1.09
C THR A 39 3.95 -16.74 -1.39
N PHE A 40 4.26 -18.02 -1.50
CA PHE A 40 5.57 -18.45 -1.97
C PHE A 40 5.45 -19.72 -2.79
N HIS A 41 6.41 -19.91 -3.70
CA HIS A 41 6.58 -21.12 -4.48
C HIS A 41 8.06 -21.40 -4.68
N GLY A 42 8.44 -22.67 -4.73
CA GLY A 42 9.84 -23.03 -4.81
C GLY A 42 10.07 -24.51 -4.98
N VAL A 43 11.31 -24.89 -4.74
CA VAL A 43 11.82 -26.25 -4.83
C VAL A 43 12.46 -26.66 -3.52
N TRP A 44 12.43 -27.96 -3.26
CA TRP A 44 13.22 -28.58 -2.21
C TRP A 44 14.14 -29.65 -2.82
N SER A 45 15.28 -29.85 -2.17
CA SER A 45 16.21 -30.92 -2.51
C SER A 45 16.77 -31.54 -1.24
N LYS A 46 16.89 -32.86 -1.20
CA LYS A 46 17.51 -33.58 -0.10
C LYS A 46 19.01 -33.68 -0.34
N ARG A 47 19.83 -33.34 0.65
CA ARG A 47 21.28 -33.50 0.51
C ARG A 47 21.65 -34.97 0.54
N ASN A 48 22.57 -35.34 -0.34
CA ASN A 48 23.14 -36.69 -0.49
C ASN A 48 22.19 -37.75 -1.05
N ASP A 49 20.98 -37.34 -1.47
CA ASP A 49 20.04 -38.16 -2.25
C ASP A 49 19.61 -37.35 -3.48
N ASN A 50 19.40 -38.00 -4.63
CA ASN A 50 18.87 -37.34 -5.84
C ASN A 50 17.34 -37.08 -5.73
N GLU A 51 16.84 -36.80 -4.53
CA GLU A 51 15.44 -36.50 -4.24
C GLU A 51 15.22 -34.99 -4.22
N SER A 52 14.20 -34.56 -4.96
CA SER A 52 13.78 -33.17 -5.05
C SER A 52 12.28 -33.09 -5.31
N GLY A 53 11.75 -31.88 -5.28
CA GLY A 53 10.38 -31.61 -5.68
C GLY A 53 10.02 -30.15 -5.55
N SER A 54 8.72 -29.85 -5.64
CA SER A 54 8.19 -28.49 -5.56
C SER A 54 7.45 -28.27 -4.25
N LEU A 55 7.33 -27.01 -3.86
CA LEU A 55 6.54 -26.57 -2.73
C LEU A 55 5.89 -25.21 -3.01
N TRP A 56 4.74 -24.96 -2.39
CA TRP A 56 4.02 -23.69 -2.49
C TRP A 56 3.19 -23.47 -1.23
N GLY A 57 2.85 -22.22 -0.93
CA GLY A 57 2.07 -21.92 0.26
C GLY A 57 1.88 -20.42 0.51
N VAL A 58 1.51 -20.12 1.76
CA VAL A 58 1.17 -18.78 2.23
C VAL A 58 2.07 -18.33 3.40
N LEU A 59 2.26 -17.02 3.51
CA LEU A 59 2.99 -16.34 4.57
C LEU A 59 2.05 -15.45 5.38
N ASN A 60 2.23 -15.45 6.70
CA ASN A 60 1.63 -14.45 7.59
C ASN A 60 2.74 -13.84 8.44
N GLN A 61 3.27 -12.71 8.00
CA GLN A 61 4.37 -11.99 8.66
C GLN A 61 3.85 -10.96 9.68
N GLY A 62 2.58 -10.55 9.57
CA GLY A 62 2.06 -9.33 10.18
C GLY A 62 2.92 -8.12 9.80
N ARG A 63 2.81 -7.00 10.50
CA ARG A 63 3.59 -5.77 10.20
C ARG A 63 5.08 -5.83 10.62
N ARG A 64 5.74 -6.99 10.51
CA ARG A 64 7.14 -7.21 10.92
C ARG A 64 7.88 -8.08 9.89
N PRO A 65 8.98 -7.61 9.29
CA PRO A 65 9.70 -8.39 8.26
C PRO A 65 10.50 -9.56 8.84
N THR A 66 10.70 -9.60 10.16
CA THR A 66 11.59 -10.56 10.83
C THR A 66 10.86 -11.67 11.54
N CYS A 67 9.53 -11.74 11.51
CA CYS A 67 8.81 -12.86 12.11
C CYS A 67 7.53 -13.17 11.34
N GLY A 68 7.08 -14.41 11.40
CA GLY A 68 5.83 -14.80 10.77
C GLY A 68 5.54 -16.29 10.89
N SER A 69 4.37 -16.70 10.43
CA SER A 69 4.01 -18.08 10.17
C SER A 69 3.97 -18.38 8.68
N PHE A 70 4.10 -19.67 8.35
CA PHE A 70 3.93 -20.17 6.99
C PHE A 70 3.17 -21.49 7.02
N SER A 71 2.44 -21.77 5.96
CA SER A 71 1.83 -23.07 5.69
C SER A 71 1.77 -23.32 4.19
N GLY A 72 1.80 -24.58 3.78
CA GLY A 72 1.83 -24.93 2.37
C GLY A 72 1.82 -26.42 2.09
N GLU A 73 1.99 -26.73 0.82
CA GLU A 73 1.98 -28.07 0.25
C GLU A 73 3.29 -28.33 -0.50
N TRP A 74 3.66 -29.60 -0.58
CA TRP A 74 4.85 -30.05 -1.28
C TRP A 74 4.56 -31.34 -2.03
N ASN A 75 5.33 -31.58 -3.10
CA ASN A 75 5.36 -32.84 -3.84
C ASN A 75 6.79 -33.25 -4.14
N SER A 76 7.03 -34.53 -4.45
CA SER A 76 8.28 -35.00 -5.02
C SER A 76 8.25 -34.89 -6.54
N SER A 77 9.41 -34.69 -7.17
CA SER A 77 9.57 -34.64 -8.63
C SER A 77 9.11 -35.92 -9.33
N LYS A 78 9.08 -37.05 -8.60
CA LYS A 78 8.59 -38.34 -9.10
C LYS A 78 7.07 -38.48 -8.98
N GLY A 79 6.38 -37.54 -8.32
CA GLY A 79 4.94 -37.58 -8.05
C GLY A 79 4.52 -38.65 -7.04
N THR A 80 5.48 -39.35 -6.43
CA THR A 80 5.22 -40.50 -5.54
C THR A 80 4.98 -40.08 -4.10
N GLU A 81 5.36 -38.86 -3.72
CA GLU A 81 5.26 -38.35 -2.37
C GLU A 81 4.71 -36.93 -2.40
N HIS A 82 3.86 -36.61 -1.44
CA HIS A 82 3.29 -35.29 -1.25
C HIS A 82 2.84 -35.12 0.19
N GLY A 83 2.61 -33.87 0.58
CA GLY A 83 1.94 -33.55 1.81
C GLY A 83 1.99 -32.06 2.13
N THR A 84 1.91 -31.74 3.41
CA THR A 84 1.79 -30.37 3.90
C THR A 84 2.97 -30.02 4.79
N PHE A 85 3.17 -28.73 5.02
CA PHE A 85 4.10 -28.25 6.03
C PHE A 85 3.60 -26.92 6.59
N HIS A 86 3.98 -26.63 7.82
CA HIS A 86 3.63 -25.38 8.46
C HIS A 86 4.64 -25.04 9.56
N GLY A 87 4.73 -23.77 9.95
CA GLY A 87 5.65 -23.36 11.00
C GLY A 87 5.70 -21.86 11.21
N VAL A 88 6.74 -21.44 11.94
CA VAL A 88 7.03 -20.05 12.26
C VAL A 88 8.50 -19.74 12.00
N PHE A 89 8.81 -18.48 11.75
CA PHE A 89 10.18 -17.97 11.69
C PHE A 89 10.37 -16.73 12.55
N TYR A 90 11.58 -16.56 13.08
CA TYR A 90 12.03 -15.39 13.81
C TYR A 90 13.49 -15.07 13.45
N GLY A 91 13.72 -13.92 12.83
CA GLY A 91 14.95 -13.58 12.14
C GLY A 91 15.28 -14.64 11.09
N MET A 92 16.46 -15.25 11.24
CA MET A 92 16.90 -16.34 10.38
C MET A 92 16.44 -17.72 10.87
N LEU A 93 15.85 -17.84 12.06
CA LEU A 93 15.48 -19.13 12.62
C LEU A 93 14.09 -19.54 12.14
N LEU A 94 13.94 -20.78 11.68
CA LEU A 94 12.69 -21.37 11.24
C LEU A 94 12.42 -22.65 12.04
N ILE A 95 11.19 -22.83 12.50
CA ILE A 95 10.74 -24.02 13.23
C ILE A 95 9.36 -24.42 12.70
N GLY A 96 9.13 -25.70 12.43
CA GLY A 96 7.85 -26.16 11.92
C GLY A 96 7.67 -27.67 11.93
N GLN A 97 6.68 -28.11 11.16
CA GLN A 97 6.35 -29.50 10.91
C GLN A 97 6.24 -29.75 9.41
N TRP A 98 6.65 -30.95 9.00
CA TRP A 98 6.57 -31.45 7.65
C TRP A 98 5.81 -32.77 7.69
N GLU A 99 4.70 -32.85 6.98
CA GLU A 99 3.77 -33.97 7.01
C GLU A 99 3.79 -34.68 5.65
N GLU A 100 3.89 -36.00 5.69
CA GLU A 100 3.78 -36.88 4.53
C GLU A 100 2.37 -37.49 4.49
N THR A 101 1.59 -37.21 3.44
CA THR A 101 0.20 -37.66 3.34
C THR A 101 0.09 -39.19 3.27
N ILE A 102 1.00 -39.84 2.53
CA ILE A 102 0.93 -41.29 2.28
C ILE A 102 1.28 -42.09 3.54
N THR A 103 2.31 -41.68 4.26
CA THR A 103 2.81 -42.39 5.45
C THR A 103 2.13 -41.92 6.74
N GLY A 104 1.45 -40.77 6.71
CA GLY A 104 0.93 -40.09 7.90
C GLY A 104 2.04 -39.57 8.84
N LYS A 105 3.29 -39.54 8.36
CA LYS A 105 4.45 -39.21 9.20
C LYS A 105 4.59 -37.70 9.34
N THR A 106 4.58 -37.22 10.58
CA THR A 106 4.90 -35.83 10.93
C THR A 106 6.35 -35.72 11.39
N ILE A 107 7.11 -34.83 10.75
CA ILE A 107 8.54 -34.61 11.00
C ILE A 107 8.75 -33.18 11.47
N ARG A 108 9.38 -32.99 12.62
CA ARG A 108 9.79 -31.65 13.07
C ARG A 108 10.94 -31.13 12.22
N ILE A 109 10.80 -29.88 11.78
CA ILE A 109 11.81 -29.17 10.99
C ILE A 109 12.34 -27.97 11.76
N TYR A 110 13.65 -27.77 11.68
CA TYR A 110 14.34 -26.59 12.18
C TYR A 110 15.29 -26.10 11.10
N GLY A 111 15.44 -24.80 10.91
CA GLY A 111 16.27 -24.32 9.81
C GLY A 111 16.76 -22.90 9.93
N ILE A 112 17.66 -22.57 9.01
CA ILE A 112 18.15 -21.21 8.80
C ILE A 112 17.54 -20.68 7.52
N LEU A 113 16.60 -19.75 7.66
CA LEU A 113 15.94 -19.00 6.60
C LEU A 113 16.76 -17.76 6.23
N ARG A 114 16.88 -17.50 4.93
CA ARG A 114 17.39 -16.27 4.35
C ARG A 114 16.31 -15.75 3.40
N LEU A 115 15.83 -14.55 3.67
CA LEU A 115 14.93 -13.81 2.80
C LEU A 115 15.71 -12.69 2.13
N ASN A 116 15.51 -12.49 0.84
CA ASN A 116 15.76 -11.21 0.19
C ASN A 116 14.43 -10.66 -0.35
N GLU A 117 14.47 -9.65 -1.20
CA GLU A 117 13.28 -9.02 -1.79
C GLU A 117 12.29 -10.06 -2.33
N THR A 118 12.62 -10.82 -3.36
CA THR A 118 11.67 -11.75 -4.00
C THR A 118 12.01 -13.21 -3.79
N HIS A 119 13.16 -13.53 -3.20
CA HIS A 119 13.67 -14.88 -3.06
C HIS A 119 13.81 -15.28 -1.60
N PHE A 120 13.64 -16.57 -1.36
CA PHE A 120 13.99 -17.19 -0.10
C PHE A 120 14.91 -18.39 -0.34
N SER A 121 15.72 -18.69 0.66
CA SER A 121 16.39 -19.98 0.78
C SER A 121 16.38 -20.40 2.24
N ALA A 122 16.20 -21.69 2.51
CA ALA A 122 16.38 -22.21 3.85
C ALA A 122 17.07 -23.57 3.84
N ARG A 123 17.93 -23.78 4.83
CA ARG A 123 18.45 -25.11 5.14
C ARG A 123 17.63 -25.69 6.28
N LEU A 124 16.91 -26.77 6.01
CA LEU A 124 16.07 -27.49 6.96
C LEU A 124 16.78 -28.75 7.47
N TYR A 125 16.79 -28.93 8.77
CA TYR A 125 17.25 -30.12 9.46
C TYR A 125 16.03 -30.91 9.93
N ARG A 126 15.91 -32.14 9.45
CA ARG A 126 14.86 -33.08 9.85
C ARG A 126 15.46 -34.14 10.76
N LEU A 127 15.03 -34.18 12.02
CA LEU A 127 15.45 -35.21 12.97
C LEU A 127 15.13 -36.60 12.40
N GLY A 128 16.18 -37.38 12.10
CA GLY A 128 16.06 -38.73 11.54
C GLY A 128 15.76 -38.84 10.04
N ALA A 129 15.69 -37.73 9.29
CA ALA A 129 15.38 -37.74 7.85
C ALA A 129 16.36 -36.94 6.98
N GLY A 130 17.42 -36.36 7.56
CA GLY A 130 18.51 -35.71 6.83
C GLY A 130 18.38 -34.18 6.72
N VAL A 131 19.12 -33.61 5.78
CA VAL A 131 19.19 -32.16 5.54
C VAL A 131 18.56 -31.85 4.20
N PHE A 132 17.70 -30.84 4.15
CA PHE A 132 17.03 -30.38 2.95
C PHE A 132 17.40 -28.91 2.70
N ASP A 133 17.68 -28.57 1.46
CA ASP A 133 17.83 -27.19 1.03
C ASP A 133 16.55 -26.83 0.24
N ILE A 134 15.87 -25.76 0.67
CA ILE A 134 14.73 -25.17 -0.04
C ILE A 134 15.09 -23.80 -0.59
N SER A 135 14.55 -23.46 -1.74
CA SER A 135 14.67 -22.13 -2.32
C SER A 135 13.52 -21.84 -3.26
N GLY A 136 13.22 -20.57 -3.46
CA GLY A 136 12.13 -20.16 -4.33
C GLY A 136 11.88 -18.68 -4.29
N LEU A 137 10.71 -18.31 -4.78
CA LEU A 137 10.21 -16.96 -4.78
C LEU A 137 9.12 -16.80 -3.73
N HIS A 138 9.09 -15.64 -3.09
CA HIS A 138 7.99 -15.21 -2.23
C HIS A 138 7.53 -13.82 -2.65
N ASP A 139 6.23 -13.62 -2.57
CA ASP A 139 5.62 -12.31 -2.70
C ASP A 139 4.77 -12.06 -1.46
N ALA A 140 5.25 -11.19 -0.58
CA ALA A 140 4.55 -10.76 0.61
C ALA A 140 4.43 -9.24 0.61
N SER A 141 3.23 -8.75 0.85
CA SER A 141 2.93 -7.34 1.02
C SER A 141 2.12 -7.13 2.29
N PHE A 142 2.40 -6.04 3.00
CA PHE A 142 1.54 -5.59 4.09
C PHE A 142 0.26 -4.90 3.60
N LEU A 143 0.02 -4.85 2.29
CA LEU A 143 -1.25 -4.43 1.71
C LEU A 143 -2.16 -5.64 1.50
N PRO A 144 -3.48 -5.50 1.71
CA PRO A 144 -4.44 -6.56 1.40
C PRO A 144 -4.34 -7.02 -0.06
N ASN A 145 -4.74 -8.27 -0.33
CA ASN A 145 -4.89 -8.74 -1.70
C ASN A 145 -5.96 -7.93 -2.45
N LEU A 146 -5.74 -7.74 -3.74
CA LEU A 146 -6.73 -7.18 -4.65
C LEU A 146 -7.89 -8.16 -4.81
N THR A 147 -9.12 -7.65 -4.79
CA THR A 147 -10.33 -8.48 -4.95
C THR A 147 -10.97 -8.38 -6.34
N GLY A 148 -10.49 -7.46 -7.17
CA GLY A 148 -10.96 -7.29 -8.54
C GLY A 148 -10.25 -8.19 -9.56
N VAL A 149 -10.65 -8.06 -10.83
CA VAL A 149 -10.19 -8.90 -11.94
C VAL A 149 -8.99 -8.33 -12.71
N TYR A 150 -8.65 -7.06 -12.47
CA TYR A 150 -7.53 -6.38 -13.09
C TYR A 150 -6.31 -6.32 -12.17
N GLY A 151 -5.12 -6.30 -12.78
CA GLY A 151 -3.93 -5.81 -12.11
C GLY A 151 -3.93 -4.27 -12.05
N VAL A 152 -2.91 -3.70 -11.41
CA VAL A 152 -2.79 -2.24 -11.23
C VAL A 152 -1.54 -1.73 -11.93
N GLY A 153 -1.73 -0.84 -12.90
CA GLY A 153 -0.68 -0.05 -13.54
C GLY A 153 -0.54 1.31 -12.85
N VAL A 154 0.67 1.87 -12.88
CA VAL A 154 0.99 3.16 -12.24
C VAL A 154 1.82 4.03 -13.19
N ARG A 155 1.45 5.30 -13.31
CA ARG A 155 2.24 6.34 -13.99
C ARG A 155 2.23 7.61 -13.16
N THR A 156 3.42 8.07 -12.77
CA THR A 156 3.59 9.35 -12.09
C THR A 156 3.80 10.46 -13.11
N MET A 157 3.16 11.61 -12.91
CA MET A 157 3.23 12.78 -13.78
C MET A 157 3.50 14.04 -12.95
N HIS A 158 4.33 14.92 -13.51
CA HIS A 158 4.51 16.28 -13.01
C HIS A 158 3.68 17.21 -13.89
N LEU A 159 2.67 17.85 -13.31
CA LEU A 159 1.74 18.72 -14.00
C LEU A 159 2.05 20.18 -13.68
N ILE A 160 1.99 21.04 -14.70
CA ILE A 160 2.21 22.49 -14.58
C ILE A 160 1.02 23.21 -15.19
N ASP A 161 0.27 23.94 -14.38
CA ASP A 161 -0.84 24.78 -14.80
C ASP A 161 -0.34 26.22 -15.02
N THR A 162 0.10 26.49 -16.24
CA THR A 162 0.60 27.81 -16.64
C THR A 162 -0.46 28.92 -16.61
N SER A 163 -1.74 28.58 -16.44
CA SER A 163 -2.84 29.56 -16.34
C SER A 163 -3.06 30.09 -14.92
N ARG A 164 -2.50 29.43 -13.90
CA ARG A 164 -2.67 29.80 -12.49
C ARG A 164 -1.35 30.18 -11.83
N PRO A 165 -1.29 31.32 -11.12
CA PRO A 165 -0.13 31.66 -10.30
C PRO A 165 -0.02 30.74 -9.07
N GLU A 166 1.19 30.59 -8.54
CA GLU A 166 1.43 29.92 -7.26
C GLU A 166 1.28 30.92 -6.09
N ASN A 167 0.13 30.86 -5.42
CA ASN A 167 -0.23 31.81 -4.37
C ASN A 167 0.43 31.54 -3.01
N PHE A 168 1.19 30.44 -2.87
CA PHE A 168 1.94 30.11 -1.65
C PHE A 168 3.39 30.63 -1.67
N THR A 169 3.88 31.17 -2.80
CA THR A 169 5.23 31.74 -2.90
C THR A 169 5.20 33.24 -3.09
N MET A 170 6.33 33.89 -2.80
CA MET A 170 6.51 35.32 -3.02
C MET A 170 6.94 35.66 -4.45
N ASN A 171 7.17 34.65 -5.30
CA ASN A 171 7.60 34.86 -6.66
C ASN A 171 6.38 35.08 -7.57
N ALA A 172 6.19 36.33 -8.03
CA ALA A 172 5.05 36.72 -8.87
C ALA A 172 5.01 36.06 -10.26
N THR A 173 6.08 35.37 -10.67
CA THR A 173 6.16 34.63 -11.94
C THR A 173 5.99 33.12 -11.77
N ASP A 174 5.84 32.68 -10.52
CA ASP A 174 5.65 31.27 -10.18
C ASP A 174 4.25 30.80 -10.55
N VAL A 175 4.14 29.57 -11.03
CA VAL A 175 2.90 28.99 -11.55
C VAL A 175 2.58 27.71 -10.81
N ARG A 176 1.30 27.37 -10.74
CA ARG A 176 0.85 26.20 -9.99
C ARG A 176 1.36 24.93 -10.65
N GLU A 177 2.16 24.16 -9.92
CA GLU A 177 2.57 22.81 -10.29
C GLU A 177 2.14 21.78 -9.24
N MET A 178 2.06 20.51 -9.63
CA MET A 178 1.65 19.41 -8.76
C MET A 178 2.16 18.06 -9.27
N MET A 179 2.19 17.07 -8.36
CA MET A 179 2.43 15.68 -8.74
C MET A 179 1.10 14.93 -8.80
N LEU A 180 0.92 14.17 -9.88
CA LEU A 180 -0.19 13.26 -10.07
C LEU A 180 0.34 11.83 -10.12
N GLN A 181 -0.28 10.92 -9.37
CA GLN A 181 -0.10 9.49 -9.59
C GLN A 181 -1.38 8.93 -10.21
N LEU A 182 -1.27 8.54 -11.47
CA LEU A 182 -2.31 7.89 -12.23
C LEU A 182 -2.22 6.38 -12.02
N TRP A 183 -3.32 5.79 -11.59
CA TRP A 183 -3.47 4.36 -11.40
C TRP A 183 -4.51 3.84 -12.38
N TYR A 184 -4.23 2.75 -13.08
CA TYR A 184 -5.08 2.27 -14.16
C TYR A 184 -5.14 0.75 -14.24
N PRO A 185 -6.23 0.16 -14.76
CA PRO A 185 -6.37 -1.29 -14.86
C PRO A 185 -5.37 -1.86 -15.87
N ILE A 186 -4.75 -2.99 -15.55
CA ILE A 186 -3.87 -3.75 -16.47
C ILE A 186 -4.25 -5.22 -16.48
N GLY A 187 -3.83 -5.97 -17.50
CA GLY A 187 -3.93 -7.44 -17.47
C GLY A 187 -3.12 -8.05 -16.33
N THR A 188 -3.67 -9.03 -15.62
CA THR A 188 -3.00 -9.68 -14.45
C THR A 188 -1.71 -10.41 -14.79
N ALA A 189 -1.54 -10.82 -16.06
CA ALA A 189 -0.30 -11.41 -16.55
C ALA A 189 0.81 -10.38 -16.79
N ASN A 190 0.51 -9.08 -16.79
CA ASN A 190 1.50 -8.04 -17.03
C ASN A 190 2.36 -7.83 -15.77
N GLN A 191 3.64 -8.15 -15.89
CA GLN A 191 4.55 -8.18 -14.74
C GLN A 191 5.30 -6.85 -14.51
N GLY A 192 5.37 -5.94 -15.48
CA GLY A 192 6.01 -4.62 -15.39
C GLY A 192 7.25 -4.55 -14.48
N THR A 193 7.50 -3.39 -13.87
CA THR A 193 8.34 -3.31 -12.66
C THR A 193 7.47 -2.91 -11.48
N ARG A 194 7.62 -3.56 -10.32
CA ARG A 194 6.81 -3.23 -9.15
C ARG A 194 7.02 -1.77 -8.74
N SER A 195 5.95 -1.05 -8.43
CA SER A 195 6.04 0.33 -7.96
C SER A 195 6.58 0.37 -6.53
N GLU A 196 7.31 1.44 -6.21
CA GLU A 196 7.72 1.71 -4.84
C GLU A 196 6.55 2.29 -4.04
N TYR A 197 6.45 1.94 -2.75
CA TYR A 197 5.36 2.46 -1.90
C TYR A 197 5.44 3.98 -1.71
N MET A 198 6.65 4.49 -1.47
CA MET A 198 6.95 5.91 -1.36
C MET A 198 8.47 6.11 -1.43
N ASP A 199 8.89 7.33 -1.77
CA ASP A 199 10.28 7.73 -1.69
C ASP A 199 10.74 7.96 -0.24
N TYR A 200 12.07 8.06 -0.07
CA TYR A 200 12.69 8.27 1.23
C TYR A 200 12.28 9.61 1.90
N PRO A 201 12.33 10.78 1.22
CA PRO A 201 11.83 12.05 1.78
C PRO A 201 10.40 11.97 2.32
N THR A 202 9.48 11.37 1.55
CA THR A 202 8.07 11.15 1.94
C THR A 202 7.97 10.31 3.20
N PHE A 203 8.74 9.23 3.30
CA PHE A 203 8.77 8.41 4.51
C PHE A 203 9.30 9.19 5.73
N GLN A 204 10.36 9.98 5.57
CA GLN A 204 10.91 10.79 6.67
C GLN A 204 9.93 11.87 7.13
N TRP A 205 9.22 12.51 6.20
CA TRP A 205 8.16 13.46 6.49
C TRP A 205 7.06 12.85 7.35
N LEU A 206 6.52 11.70 6.94
CA LEU A 206 5.49 10.98 7.70
C LEU A 206 6.01 10.53 9.08
N LYS A 207 7.25 10.03 9.14
CA LYS A 207 7.87 9.61 10.40
C LYS A 207 8.03 10.79 11.37
N GLY A 208 8.37 11.98 10.87
CA GLY A 208 8.51 13.21 11.64
C GLY A 208 7.18 13.78 12.16
N ARG A 209 6.05 13.43 11.53
CA ARG A 209 4.69 13.83 11.95
C ARG A 209 4.07 12.94 13.00
N SER A 210 4.71 11.81 13.32
CA SER A 210 4.20 10.91 14.34
C SER A 210 4.13 11.63 15.70
N PRO A 211 2.99 11.58 16.42
CA PRO A 211 2.87 12.17 17.76
C PRO A 211 3.75 11.46 18.79
N ILE A 212 4.25 10.27 18.46
CA ILE A 212 5.17 9.47 19.26
C ILE A 212 6.51 9.28 18.53
N PRO A 213 7.66 9.32 19.22
CA PRO A 213 8.95 9.07 18.59
C PRO A 213 9.05 7.65 18.01
N LEU A 214 9.21 7.53 16.69
CA LEU A 214 9.35 6.25 15.98
C LEU A 214 10.81 5.80 15.88
N ILE A 215 11.57 5.87 16.98
CA ILE A 215 13.02 5.60 17.01
C ILE A 215 13.38 4.14 16.71
N THR A 216 12.45 3.20 16.96
CA THR A 216 12.63 1.77 16.69
C THR A 216 12.27 1.38 15.26
N ILE A 217 11.68 2.29 14.48
CA ILE A 217 11.30 2.05 13.09
C ILE A 217 12.52 2.34 12.19
N PRO A 218 13.05 1.34 11.46
CA PRO A 218 14.16 1.54 10.54
C PRO A 218 13.86 2.62 9.50
N ASN A 219 14.89 3.37 9.08
CA ASN A 219 14.74 4.43 8.08
C ASN A 219 14.36 3.92 6.68
N ASN A 220 14.46 2.61 6.46
CA ASN A 220 14.07 1.91 5.24
C ASN A 220 12.80 1.06 5.42
N ALA A 221 12.02 1.27 6.48
CA ALA A 221 10.85 0.42 6.77
C ALA A 221 9.76 0.50 5.68
N TYR A 222 9.70 1.59 4.93
CA TYR A 222 8.79 1.73 3.78
C TYR A 222 9.07 0.71 2.66
N LEU A 223 10.30 0.21 2.53
CA LEU A 223 10.67 -0.84 1.56
C LEU A 223 10.05 -2.21 1.89
N PHE A 224 9.50 -2.37 3.10
CA PHE A 224 8.81 -3.60 3.49
C PHE A 224 7.34 -3.59 3.05
N VAL A 225 6.79 -2.43 2.67
CA VAL A 225 5.46 -2.34 2.05
C VAL A 225 5.64 -2.49 0.55
N ARG A 226 4.90 -3.44 -0.04
CA ARG A 226 5.04 -3.76 -1.46
C ARG A 226 3.71 -3.54 -2.18
N PRO A 227 3.51 -2.41 -2.87
CA PRO A 227 2.30 -2.14 -3.64
C PRO A 227 2.11 -3.15 -4.76
N HIS A 228 0.87 -3.52 -5.07
CA HIS A 228 0.56 -4.40 -6.20
C HIS A 228 0.83 -3.73 -7.56
N GLY A 229 0.87 -2.39 -7.57
CA GLY A 229 1.11 -1.54 -8.72
C GLY A 229 2.36 -1.89 -9.53
N ARG A 230 2.25 -1.74 -10.85
CA ARG A 230 3.31 -1.99 -11.83
C ARG A 230 3.55 -0.74 -12.67
N ASN A 231 4.80 -0.32 -12.76
CA ASN A 231 5.27 0.69 -13.69
C ASN A 231 5.58 0.04 -15.04
N HIS A 232 5.68 0.88 -16.08
CA HIS A 232 6.03 0.46 -17.45
C HIS A 232 5.10 -0.62 -18.01
N THR A 233 3.81 -0.47 -17.72
CA THR A 233 2.74 -1.32 -18.22
C THR A 233 1.86 -0.55 -19.18
N THR A 234 1.04 -1.25 -19.95
CA THR A 234 -0.01 -0.64 -20.80
C THR A 234 -1.35 -0.88 -20.14
N ILE A 235 -2.22 0.13 -20.17
CA ILE A 235 -3.61 0.02 -19.73
C ILE A 235 -4.33 -1.15 -20.42
N ALA A 236 -5.26 -1.78 -19.70
CA ALA A 236 -6.09 -2.85 -20.23
C ALA A 236 -7.04 -2.33 -21.33
N GLU A 237 -7.48 -3.23 -22.20
CA GLU A 237 -8.48 -2.91 -23.22
C GLU A 237 -9.81 -2.49 -22.58
N GLY A 238 -10.46 -1.47 -23.16
CA GLY A 238 -11.76 -0.96 -22.72
C GLY A 238 -11.72 0.50 -22.24
N MET A 239 -12.90 1.05 -21.99
CA MET A 239 -13.10 2.36 -21.38
C MET A 239 -13.40 2.19 -19.88
N PHE A 240 -12.73 2.97 -19.04
CA PHE A 240 -12.87 2.86 -17.59
C PHE A 240 -13.37 4.17 -16.98
N PRO A 241 -14.32 4.12 -16.02
CA PRO A 241 -14.71 5.28 -15.23
C PRO A 241 -13.51 5.86 -14.49
N VAL A 242 -13.49 7.18 -14.36
CA VAL A 242 -12.38 7.93 -13.77
C VAL A 242 -12.76 8.40 -12.37
N VAL A 243 -11.83 8.30 -11.44
CA VAL A 243 -12.00 8.79 -10.08
C VAL A 243 -10.84 9.69 -9.70
N VAL A 244 -11.12 10.95 -9.36
CA VAL A 244 -10.11 11.86 -8.81
C VAL A 244 -10.01 11.65 -7.30
N PHE A 245 -8.80 11.49 -6.79
CA PHE A 245 -8.53 11.36 -5.36
C PHE A 245 -7.77 12.57 -4.81
N SER A 246 -8.29 13.16 -3.73
CA SER A 246 -7.65 14.25 -3.00
C SER A 246 -7.33 13.85 -1.54
N PRO A 247 -6.06 13.91 -1.10
CA PRO A 247 -5.69 13.58 0.27
C PRO A 247 -6.14 14.67 1.26
N GLY A 248 -6.09 14.35 2.55
CA GLY A 248 -6.29 15.34 3.61
C GLY A 248 -5.17 16.39 3.67
N TYR A 249 -5.45 17.49 4.38
CA TYR A 249 -4.44 18.50 4.70
C TYR A 249 -3.25 17.78 5.35
N ASP A 250 -2.05 18.08 4.88
CA ASP A 250 -0.81 17.46 5.35
C ASP A 250 -0.65 15.95 5.11
N GLY A 251 -1.60 15.32 4.42
CA GLY A 251 -1.55 13.92 4.00
C GLY A 251 -0.87 13.74 2.65
N VAL A 252 -0.40 12.52 2.35
CA VAL A 252 0.20 12.16 1.06
C VAL A 252 -0.61 11.03 0.43
N TYR A 253 -0.69 10.91 -0.89
CA TYR A 253 -1.57 9.91 -1.51
C TYR A 253 -1.11 8.45 -1.26
N GLN A 254 0.17 8.23 -0.95
CA GLN A 254 0.76 6.90 -0.75
C GLN A 254 0.11 6.14 0.41
N ILE A 255 -0.35 6.83 1.47
CA ILE A 255 -0.98 6.14 2.61
C ILE A 255 -2.42 5.64 2.31
N TYR A 256 -2.93 5.89 1.10
CA TYR A 256 -4.22 5.41 0.61
C TYR A 256 -4.09 4.30 -0.43
N THR A 257 -2.86 3.81 -0.68
CA THR A 257 -2.54 2.85 -1.74
C THR A 257 -3.47 1.62 -1.74
N SER A 258 -3.73 0.98 -0.59
CA SER A 258 -4.56 -0.23 -0.55
C SER A 258 -5.98 0.00 -1.06
N PHE A 259 -6.56 1.15 -0.76
CA PHE A 259 -7.91 1.48 -1.21
C PHE A 259 -7.91 1.83 -2.70
N ILE A 260 -6.94 2.62 -3.15
CA ILE A 260 -6.78 2.99 -4.57
C ILE A 260 -6.54 1.75 -5.44
N GLU A 261 -5.57 0.90 -5.08
CA GLU A 261 -5.24 -0.29 -5.83
C GLU A 261 -6.44 -1.24 -5.92
N ASN A 262 -7.19 -1.40 -4.82
CA ASN A 262 -8.38 -2.24 -4.86
C ASN A 262 -9.45 -1.64 -5.78
N LEU A 263 -9.68 -0.33 -5.75
CA LEU A 263 -10.62 0.32 -6.67
C LEU A 263 -10.21 0.11 -8.14
N VAL A 264 -8.92 0.30 -8.46
CA VAL A 264 -8.37 0.08 -9.81
C VAL A 264 -8.53 -1.38 -10.25
N SER A 265 -8.33 -2.34 -9.35
CA SER A 265 -8.53 -3.77 -9.66
C SER A 265 -9.97 -4.10 -10.10
N HIS A 266 -10.95 -3.24 -9.79
CA HIS A 266 -12.35 -3.38 -10.23
C HIS A 266 -12.65 -2.62 -11.53
N GLY A 267 -11.64 -2.07 -12.21
CA GLY A 267 -11.81 -1.41 -13.50
C GLY A 267 -12.07 0.09 -13.40
N PHE A 268 -11.43 0.78 -12.46
CA PHE A 268 -11.44 2.23 -12.38
C PHE A 268 -10.06 2.80 -12.70
N VAL A 269 -10.02 3.95 -13.35
CA VAL A 269 -8.81 4.78 -13.40
C VAL A 269 -8.87 5.75 -12.23
N VAL A 270 -7.80 5.82 -11.44
CA VAL A 270 -7.73 6.72 -10.27
C VAL A 270 -6.61 7.73 -10.45
N ALA A 271 -6.94 9.02 -10.38
CA ALA A 271 -6.02 10.14 -10.49
C ALA A 271 -5.76 10.73 -9.10
N SER A 272 -4.64 10.36 -8.47
CA SER A 272 -4.30 10.78 -7.10
C SER A 272 -3.42 12.02 -7.10
N ILE A 273 -3.87 13.10 -6.46
CA ILE A 273 -3.19 14.40 -6.51
C ILE A 273 -2.36 14.61 -5.23
N ASN A 274 -1.10 15.04 -5.39
CA ASN A 274 -0.36 15.69 -4.30
C ASN A 274 -0.44 17.20 -4.52
N HIS A 275 -1.00 17.93 -3.57
CA HIS A 275 -1.23 19.37 -3.64
C HIS A 275 -0.10 20.13 -2.92
N PRO A 276 0.94 20.66 -3.60
CA PRO A 276 2.04 21.32 -2.92
C PRO A 276 1.55 22.47 -2.03
N TYR A 277 2.24 22.69 -0.91
CA TYR A 277 1.92 23.66 0.15
C TYR A 277 0.68 23.38 1.00
N VAL A 278 -0.22 22.48 0.56
CA VAL A 278 -1.50 22.19 1.24
C VAL A 278 -1.55 20.75 1.78
N SER A 279 -1.21 19.78 0.94
CA SER A 279 -1.04 18.39 1.36
C SER A 279 0.35 18.18 1.95
N GLY A 280 0.68 16.94 2.31
CA GLY A 280 2.02 16.59 2.78
C GLY A 280 3.09 16.85 1.72
N ILE A 281 4.33 16.46 2.04
CA ILE A 281 5.49 16.71 1.17
C ILE A 281 5.23 16.31 -0.28
N THR A 282 5.59 17.20 -1.19
CA THR A 282 5.70 16.92 -2.62
C THR A 282 7.18 16.75 -2.95
N VAL A 283 7.52 15.71 -3.69
CA VAL A 283 8.86 15.49 -4.25
C VAL A 283 8.76 15.58 -5.76
N PHE A 284 9.42 16.57 -6.34
CA PHE A 284 9.42 16.82 -7.78
C PHE A 284 10.51 16.00 -8.50
N PRO A 285 10.40 15.82 -9.83
CA PRO A 285 11.34 14.99 -10.60
C PRO A 285 12.80 15.46 -10.55
N ASP A 286 13.03 16.76 -10.31
CA ASP A 286 14.37 17.35 -10.15
C ASP A 286 14.97 17.14 -8.74
N GLY A 287 14.23 16.49 -7.83
CA GLY A 287 14.61 16.25 -6.45
C GLY A 287 14.23 17.38 -5.49
N ASN A 288 13.65 18.48 -5.98
CA ASN A 288 13.15 19.54 -5.10
C ASN A 288 11.96 19.02 -4.29
N THR A 289 11.87 19.48 -3.04
CA THR A 289 10.79 19.10 -2.13
C THR A 289 10.05 20.30 -1.60
N VAL A 290 8.73 20.24 -1.61
CA VAL A 290 7.84 21.28 -1.06
C VAL A 290 7.00 20.67 0.06
N GLY A 291 7.09 21.24 1.26
CA GLY A 291 6.26 20.87 2.40
C GLY A 291 4.97 21.70 2.49
N LEU A 292 4.39 21.77 3.69
CA LEU A 292 3.31 22.71 3.99
C LEU A 292 3.78 24.15 3.93
N ALA A 293 2.92 25.05 3.46
CA ALA A 293 3.08 26.48 3.69
C ALA A 293 2.89 26.82 5.19
N ASP A 294 3.56 27.89 5.62
CA ASP A 294 3.42 28.40 6.98
C ASP A 294 2.01 28.93 7.21
N VAL A 295 1.33 28.39 8.23
CA VAL A 295 -0.02 28.82 8.59
C VAL A 295 0.09 30.11 9.43
N PRO A 296 -0.57 31.21 9.02
CA PRO A 296 -0.59 32.43 9.81
C PRO A 296 -1.14 32.21 11.23
N LYS A 297 -0.60 32.96 12.20
CA LYS A 297 -1.05 32.90 13.59
C LYS A 297 -2.27 33.78 13.86
N ASP A 298 -2.40 34.87 13.12
CA ASP A 298 -3.57 35.75 13.22
C ASP A 298 -4.83 34.98 12.77
N PRO A 299 -5.94 34.99 13.54
CA PRO A 299 -7.13 34.22 13.20
C PRO A 299 -7.77 34.58 11.85
N VAL A 300 -7.74 35.86 11.46
CA VAL A 300 -8.34 36.33 10.21
C VAL A 300 -7.49 35.89 9.04
N GLU A 301 -6.18 36.09 9.12
CA GLU A 301 -5.22 35.63 8.11
C GLU A 301 -5.23 34.11 8.00
N ARG A 302 -5.33 33.39 9.12
CA ARG A 302 -5.45 31.92 9.14
C ARG A 302 -6.70 31.44 8.43
N SER A 303 -7.84 32.09 8.65
CA SER A 303 -9.09 31.76 7.95
C SER A 303 -8.97 32.01 6.45
N ALA A 304 -8.39 33.15 6.05
CA ALA A 304 -8.12 33.47 4.66
C ALA A 304 -7.16 32.46 4.01
N PHE A 305 -6.13 32.02 4.72
CA PHE A 305 -5.19 30.99 4.29
C PHE A 305 -5.91 29.68 3.98
N PHE A 306 -6.76 29.16 4.89
CA PHE A 306 -7.47 27.90 4.62
C PHE A 306 -8.51 28.02 3.51
N ASN A 307 -9.16 29.19 3.37
CA ASN A 307 -10.05 29.45 2.23
C ASN A 307 -9.28 29.43 0.90
N MET A 308 -8.12 30.08 0.85
CA MET A 308 -7.22 30.04 -0.32
C MET A 308 -6.76 28.62 -0.60
N SER A 309 -6.30 27.88 0.42
CA SER A 309 -5.86 26.48 0.28
C SER A 309 -6.95 25.58 -0.26
N LEU A 310 -8.19 25.72 0.22
CA LEU A 310 -9.32 24.94 -0.30
C LEU A 310 -9.58 25.29 -1.78
N ARG A 311 -9.63 26.59 -2.12
CA ARG A 311 -9.77 27.02 -3.52
C ARG A 311 -8.67 26.48 -4.41
N THR A 312 -7.42 26.46 -3.94
CA THR A 312 -6.29 25.92 -4.70
C THR A 312 -6.50 24.45 -5.03
N ILE A 313 -6.84 23.60 -4.06
CA ILE A 313 -6.99 22.16 -4.30
C ILE A 313 -8.24 21.79 -5.10
N ILE A 314 -9.29 22.62 -5.07
CA ILE A 314 -10.46 22.54 -5.95
C ILE A 314 -10.03 22.77 -7.40
N GLN A 315 -9.25 23.84 -7.65
CA GLN A 315 -8.77 24.14 -8.99
C GLN A 315 -7.76 23.09 -9.48
N ASP A 316 -6.95 22.51 -8.60
CA ASP A 316 -6.08 21.37 -8.95
C ASP A 316 -6.89 20.16 -9.42
N ALA A 317 -7.99 19.82 -8.74
CA ALA A 317 -8.85 18.71 -9.14
C ALA A 317 -9.53 18.96 -10.50
N LYS A 318 -10.02 20.18 -10.74
CA LYS A 318 -10.61 20.57 -12.04
C LYS A 318 -9.57 20.53 -13.16
N PHE A 319 -8.36 21.02 -12.92
CA PHE A 319 -7.25 20.97 -13.86
C PHE A 319 -6.82 19.53 -14.19
N VAL A 320 -6.83 18.63 -13.20
CA VAL A 320 -6.55 17.21 -13.46
C VAL A 320 -7.59 16.59 -14.40
N VAL A 321 -8.88 16.96 -14.31
CA VAL A 321 -9.89 16.51 -15.27
C VAL A 321 -9.61 17.04 -16.67
N ASP A 322 -9.13 18.28 -16.81
CA ASP A 322 -8.69 18.83 -18.10
C ASP A 322 -7.51 18.03 -18.68
N VAL A 323 -6.49 17.75 -17.86
CA VAL A 323 -5.34 16.92 -18.25
C VAL A 323 -5.76 15.52 -18.68
N LEU A 324 -6.66 14.87 -17.93
CA LEU A 324 -7.17 13.54 -18.30
C LEU A 324 -7.97 13.60 -19.61
N THR A 325 -8.69 14.69 -19.87
CA THR A 325 -9.39 14.91 -21.14
C THR A 325 -8.43 14.97 -22.31
N ASP A 326 -7.33 15.71 -22.15
CA ASP A 326 -6.28 15.80 -23.16
C ASP A 326 -5.56 14.47 -23.37
N LEU A 327 -5.20 13.76 -22.30
CA LEU A 327 -4.56 12.43 -22.38
C LEU A 327 -5.45 11.42 -23.12
N ASN A 328 -6.77 11.47 -22.90
CA ASN A 328 -7.74 10.58 -23.55
C ASN A 328 -7.86 10.81 -25.07
N THR A 329 -7.18 11.82 -25.62
CA THR A 329 -7.13 12.10 -27.06
C THR A 329 -5.72 12.13 -27.64
N THR A 330 -4.72 12.47 -26.83
CA THR A 330 -3.36 12.75 -27.31
C THR A 330 -2.31 11.73 -26.87
N ASP A 331 -2.52 11.03 -25.75
CA ASP A 331 -1.54 10.07 -25.24
C ASP A 331 -1.74 8.71 -25.95
N PRO A 332 -0.72 8.15 -26.63
CA PRO A 332 -0.86 6.90 -27.36
C PRO A 332 -1.26 5.70 -26.50
N GLU A 333 -1.01 5.73 -25.19
CA GLU A 333 -1.34 4.67 -24.26
C GLU A 333 -2.76 4.83 -23.70
N PHE A 334 -3.21 6.06 -23.44
CA PHE A 334 -4.50 6.32 -22.77
C PHE A 334 -5.61 6.80 -23.69
N SER A 335 -5.30 7.12 -24.95
CA SER A 335 -6.29 7.62 -25.90
C SER A 335 -7.47 6.65 -26.05
N GLY A 336 -8.67 7.11 -25.68
CA GLY A 336 -9.91 6.34 -25.76
C GLY A 336 -10.15 5.35 -24.61
N HIS A 337 -9.35 5.39 -23.53
CA HIS A 337 -9.50 4.49 -22.39
C HIS A 337 -10.16 5.12 -21.16
N PHE A 338 -10.35 6.44 -21.13
CA PHE A 338 -11.04 7.12 -20.02
C PHE A 338 -12.50 7.40 -20.38
N ASP A 339 -13.43 6.86 -19.58
CA ASP A 339 -14.84 7.25 -19.63
C ASP A 339 -15.05 8.55 -18.84
N LEU A 340 -14.86 9.67 -19.54
CA LEU A 340 -15.00 11.00 -18.97
C LEU A 340 -16.47 11.44 -18.80
N SER A 341 -17.44 10.60 -19.19
CA SER A 341 -18.84 10.81 -18.84
C SER A 341 -19.19 10.32 -17.43
N GLU A 342 -18.31 9.49 -16.84
CA GLU A 342 -18.44 8.86 -15.53
C GLU A 342 -17.24 9.23 -14.63
N VAL A 343 -17.05 10.53 -14.39
CA VAL A 343 -16.00 11.02 -13.48
C VAL A 343 -16.56 11.14 -12.05
N GLY A 344 -16.03 10.36 -11.12
CA GLY A 344 -16.27 10.49 -9.69
C GLY A 344 -15.13 11.22 -8.98
N MET A 345 -15.37 11.61 -7.72
CA MET A 345 -14.30 12.11 -6.85
C MET A 345 -14.45 11.56 -5.43
N TYR A 346 -13.33 11.26 -4.79
CA TYR A 346 -13.33 11.05 -3.35
C TYR A 346 -12.13 11.69 -2.67
N GLY A 347 -12.27 11.95 -1.38
CA GLY A 347 -11.19 12.52 -0.61
C GLY A 347 -11.36 12.36 0.88
N HIS A 348 -10.24 12.42 1.58
CA HIS A 348 -10.18 12.29 3.04
C HIS A 348 -10.00 13.66 3.71
N SER A 349 -10.71 13.91 4.82
CA SER A 349 -10.56 15.12 5.61
C SER A 349 -10.70 16.40 4.76
N PHE A 350 -9.65 17.22 4.62
CA PHE A 350 -9.66 18.41 3.75
C PHE A 350 -9.93 18.08 2.27
N GLY A 351 -9.49 16.91 1.79
CA GLY A 351 -9.85 16.40 0.46
C GLY A 351 -11.33 15.98 0.36
N GLY A 352 -11.99 15.69 1.47
CA GLY A 352 -13.44 15.53 1.55
C GLY A 352 -14.19 16.84 1.30
N ALA A 353 -13.69 17.95 1.87
CA ALA A 353 -14.18 19.30 1.57
C ALA A 353 -14.03 19.61 0.08
N ASN A 354 -12.86 19.32 -0.48
CA ASN A 354 -12.56 19.47 -1.89
C ASN A 354 -13.57 18.71 -2.76
N THR A 355 -13.80 17.44 -2.43
CA THR A 355 -14.77 16.56 -3.11
C THR A 355 -16.18 17.16 -3.13
N ALA A 356 -16.65 17.63 -1.98
CA ALA A 356 -17.98 18.23 -1.85
C ALA A 356 -18.12 19.49 -2.73
N VAL A 357 -17.13 20.38 -2.71
CA VAL A 357 -17.17 21.62 -3.50
C VAL A 357 -17.02 21.32 -5.00
N CYS A 358 -16.18 20.37 -5.40
CA CYS A 358 -16.08 19.94 -6.80
C CYS A 358 -17.41 19.39 -7.32
N CYS A 359 -18.07 18.51 -6.57
CA CYS A 359 -19.39 17.97 -6.93
C CYS A 359 -20.49 19.05 -6.97
N TYR A 360 -20.33 20.14 -6.21
CA TYR A 360 -21.23 21.29 -6.24
C TYR A 360 -20.98 22.23 -7.42
N GLU A 361 -19.72 22.54 -7.73
CA GLU A 361 -19.37 23.61 -8.69
C GLU A 361 -19.11 23.14 -10.12
N ASP A 362 -18.77 21.87 -10.33
CA ASP A 362 -18.34 21.37 -11.63
C ASP A 362 -19.14 20.11 -12.03
N PRO A 363 -20.01 20.22 -13.05
CA PRO A 363 -20.94 19.16 -13.42
C PRO A 363 -20.26 17.93 -14.02
N ARG A 364 -18.95 17.99 -14.28
CA ARG A 364 -18.15 16.83 -14.72
C ARG A 364 -18.02 15.82 -13.60
N PHE A 365 -18.04 16.22 -12.33
CA PHE A 365 -18.04 15.28 -11.21
C PHE A 365 -19.46 14.75 -10.95
N ARG A 366 -19.68 13.47 -11.27
CA ARG A 366 -20.99 12.79 -11.32
C ARG A 366 -21.35 12.05 -10.03
N ALA A 367 -20.39 11.81 -9.15
CA ALA A 367 -20.59 11.22 -7.83
C ALA A 367 -19.44 11.59 -6.88
N GLY A 368 -19.76 11.72 -5.60
CA GLY A 368 -18.81 12.08 -4.56
C GLY A 368 -18.78 11.09 -3.39
N LEU A 369 -17.59 10.88 -2.83
CA LEU A 369 -17.41 10.17 -1.56
C LEU A 369 -16.49 10.99 -0.65
N THR A 370 -16.92 11.21 0.58
CA THR A 370 -16.07 11.82 1.61
C THR A 370 -15.72 10.82 2.70
N LEU A 371 -14.42 10.68 2.95
CA LEU A 371 -13.86 9.90 4.05
C LEU A 371 -13.52 10.86 5.19
N ASP A 372 -14.32 10.89 6.25
CA ASP A 372 -14.15 11.75 7.43
C ASP A 372 -13.88 13.23 7.07
N GLY A 373 -14.64 13.75 6.11
CA GLY A 373 -14.47 15.10 5.56
C GLY A 373 -14.72 16.21 6.57
N VAL A 374 -14.04 17.34 6.36
CA VAL A 374 -14.41 18.63 6.97
C VAL A 374 -15.18 19.46 5.95
N PHE A 375 -16.04 20.36 6.40
CA PHE A 375 -16.94 21.05 5.50
C PHE A 375 -17.11 22.54 5.79
N TYR A 376 -17.35 23.28 4.72
CA TYR A 376 -17.39 24.74 4.75
C TYR A 376 -18.62 25.23 3.97
N GLN A 377 -19.70 25.52 4.70
CA GLN A 377 -20.98 25.95 4.13
C GLN A 377 -20.86 27.12 3.14
N GLN A 378 -19.94 28.06 3.38
CA GLN A 378 -19.72 29.21 2.48
C GLN A 378 -19.28 28.84 1.05
N PHE A 379 -18.79 27.61 0.83
CA PHE A 379 -18.44 27.10 -0.51
C PHE A 379 -19.56 26.29 -1.16
N ILE A 380 -20.60 25.95 -0.40
CA ILE A 380 -21.75 25.14 -0.82
C ILE A 380 -23.02 25.85 -0.33
N PRO A 381 -23.39 27.00 -0.94
CA PRO A 381 -24.57 27.76 -0.51
C PRO A 381 -25.91 27.14 -0.95
N GLY A 382 -25.89 26.04 -1.71
CA GLY A 382 -27.07 25.28 -2.15
C GLY A 382 -26.86 23.77 -2.00
N ASP A 383 -27.57 22.98 -2.80
CA ASP A 383 -27.56 21.52 -2.68
C ASP A 383 -26.55 20.86 -3.63
N ILE A 384 -25.92 19.78 -3.18
CA ILE A 384 -25.17 18.86 -4.06
C ILE A 384 -26.19 17.93 -4.73
N THR A 385 -26.33 18.02 -6.05
CA THR A 385 -27.39 17.30 -6.80
C THR A 385 -26.96 15.95 -7.35
N VAL A 386 -25.72 15.53 -7.12
CA VAL A 386 -25.17 14.24 -7.55
C VAL A 386 -25.14 13.25 -6.39
N PRO A 387 -25.17 11.93 -6.63
CA PRO A 387 -25.03 10.94 -5.57
C PRO A 387 -23.78 11.21 -4.72
N PHE A 388 -23.97 11.37 -3.41
CA PHE A 388 -22.91 11.75 -2.49
C PHE A 388 -22.93 10.86 -1.25
N LEU A 389 -21.83 10.15 -0.99
CA LEU A 389 -21.68 9.26 0.17
C LEU A 389 -20.81 9.91 1.24
N PHE A 390 -21.35 9.96 2.46
CA PHE A 390 -20.59 10.29 3.67
C PHE A 390 -20.14 9.03 4.40
N MET A 391 -18.85 8.94 4.67
CA MET A 391 -18.26 7.88 5.48
C MET A 391 -17.47 8.51 6.63
N PHE A 392 -18.02 8.46 7.83
CA PHE A 392 -17.41 9.07 9.02
C PHE A 392 -16.85 8.03 9.98
N ALA A 393 -15.82 8.40 10.73
CA ALA A 393 -15.43 7.66 11.92
C ALA A 393 -16.50 7.83 13.01
N GLU A 394 -16.78 6.77 13.77
CA GLU A 394 -17.93 6.62 14.69
C GLU A 394 -18.18 7.83 15.62
N SER A 395 -17.13 8.50 16.08
CA SER A 395 -17.23 9.60 17.05
C SER A 395 -17.44 11.00 16.45
N ARG A 396 -17.59 11.15 15.13
CA ARG A 396 -17.65 12.47 14.46
C ARG A 396 -19.05 12.99 14.21
N TYR A 397 -20.03 12.10 13.99
CA TYR A 397 -21.36 12.51 13.54
C TYR A 397 -22.18 13.26 14.61
N THR A 398 -22.00 12.95 15.89
CA THR A 398 -22.82 13.55 16.96
C THR A 398 -22.39 14.96 17.37
N ASP A 399 -21.14 15.35 17.06
CA ASP A 399 -20.49 16.51 17.68
C ASP A 399 -20.11 17.61 16.67
N ASP A 400 -20.41 17.42 15.37
CA ASP A 400 -20.04 18.36 14.30
C ASP A 400 -21.29 18.92 13.58
N SER A 401 -21.61 20.19 13.84
CA SER A 401 -22.76 20.88 13.23
C SER A 401 -22.61 21.08 11.72
N THR A 402 -21.39 21.04 11.17
CA THR A 402 -21.16 21.16 9.72
C THR A 402 -21.56 19.90 8.97
N ILE A 403 -21.39 18.73 9.61
CA ILE A 403 -21.86 17.43 9.08
C ILE A 403 -23.39 17.41 9.02
N ALA A 404 -24.05 17.85 10.10
CA ALA A 404 -25.51 17.93 10.14
C ALA A 404 -26.09 18.90 9.10
N TYR A 405 -25.39 20.01 8.82
CA TYR A 405 -25.79 20.92 7.74
C TYR A 405 -25.74 20.22 6.39
N LEU A 406 -24.61 19.60 6.04
CA LEU A 406 -24.46 18.96 4.74
C LEU A 406 -25.41 17.79 4.53
N TRP A 407 -25.63 16.96 5.55
CA TRP A 407 -26.60 15.86 5.46
C TRP A 407 -27.99 16.32 5.03
N ASN A 408 -28.38 17.56 5.34
CA ASN A 408 -29.66 18.13 4.92
C ASN A 408 -29.63 18.81 3.53
N HIS A 409 -28.45 18.93 2.90
CA HIS A 409 -28.21 19.64 1.62
C HIS A 409 -27.47 18.76 0.60
N THR A 410 -27.52 17.44 0.80
CA THR A 410 -27.07 16.36 -0.09
C THR A 410 -28.16 15.31 -0.14
#